data_AF-A0A831QQL6-F1
#
_entry.id   AF-A0A831QQL6-F1
#
_cell.length_a   1.000
_cell.length_b   1.000
_cell.length_c   1.000
_cell.angle_alpha   90.00
_cell.angle_beta   90.00
_cell.angle_gamma   90.00
#
_symmetry.space_group_name_H-M   'P 1'
#
loop_
_entity.id
_entity.type
_entity.pdbx_description
1 polymer ?
#
loop_
_entity_poly.entity_id
_entity_poly.type
_entity_poly.pdbx_seq_one_letter_code
_entity_poly.pdbx_strand_id
1 'polypeptide(L)'
;MGSHKIQGELWGKHPEDWALIQEATGNAGYEHVLDLLDLKSTDSLLDVGCGSGFFSNLAYSKGVNVVGIDASTALLFIYNPVKSNSIRANSP
;
A
#
# COMPACT_ATOMS: atom_id res chain seq x y z
N MET A 1 -8.83 -18.54 3.41
CA MET A 1 -8.34 -17.50 2.47
C MET A 1 -7.76 -18.19 1.24
N GLY A 2 -7.95 -17.63 0.03
CA GLY A 2 -7.51 -18.23 -1.25
C GLY A 2 -6.03 -17.96 -1.59
N SER A 3 -5.57 -18.42 -2.77
CA SER A 3 -4.20 -18.19 -3.25
C SER A 3 -3.96 -16.74 -3.68
N HIS A 4 -2.69 -16.33 -3.84
CA HIS A 4 -2.33 -15.01 -4.36
C HIS A 4 -3.00 -14.71 -5.71
N LYS A 5 -3.13 -15.71 -6.59
CA LYS A 5 -3.83 -15.57 -7.88
C LYS A 5 -5.30 -15.21 -7.69
N ILE A 6 -6.00 -15.93 -6.81
CA ILE A 6 -7.42 -15.69 -6.51
C ILE A 6 -7.61 -14.32 -5.85
N GLN A 7 -6.73 -13.94 -4.91
CA GLN A 7 -6.83 -12.66 -4.22
C GLN A 7 -6.48 -11.49 -5.15
N GLY A 8 -5.43 -11.61 -5.97
CA GLY A 8 -5.01 -10.56 -6.91
C GLY A 8 -6.10 -10.22 -7.92
N GLU A 9 -6.81 -11.23 -8.45
CA GLU A 9 -7.96 -11.04 -9.34
C GLU A 9 -9.16 -10.38 -8.62
N LEU A 10 -9.43 -10.77 -7.36
CA LEU A 10 -10.56 -10.24 -6.58
C LEU A 10 -10.37 -8.75 -6.24
N TRP A 11 -9.24 -8.40 -5.63
CA TRP A 11 -8.95 -7.02 -5.18
C TRP A 11 -8.53 -6.12 -6.35
N GLY A 12 -7.94 -6.69 -7.40
CA GLY A 12 -7.51 -5.97 -8.59
C GLY A 12 -8.59 -5.74 -9.64
N LYS A 13 -9.85 -6.10 -9.37
CA LYS A 13 -10.92 -6.03 -10.38
C LYS A 13 -11.25 -4.59 -10.79
N HIS A 14 -11.25 -3.67 -9.84
CA HIS A 14 -11.50 -2.24 -10.04
C HIS A 14 -10.43 -1.42 -9.30
N PRO A 15 -9.19 -1.41 -9.80
CA PRO A 15 -8.05 -0.85 -9.07
C PRO A 15 -8.15 0.67 -8.92
N GLU A 16 -8.78 1.37 -9.88
CA GLU A 16 -9.03 2.82 -9.81
C GLU A 16 -10.00 3.18 -8.70
N ASP A 17 -11.16 2.51 -8.64
CA ASP A 17 -12.14 2.72 -7.57
C ASP A 17 -11.53 2.39 -6.21
N TRP A 18 -10.74 1.31 -6.14
CA TRP A 18 -10.02 0.96 -4.92
C TRP A 18 -9.07 2.07 -4.48
N ALA A 19 -8.19 2.52 -5.37
CA ALA A 19 -7.16 3.50 -5.07
C ALA A 19 -7.71 4.91 -4.77
N LEU A 20 -8.73 5.34 -5.51
CA LEU A 20 -9.24 6.71 -5.45
C LEU A 20 -10.40 6.88 -4.46
N ILE A 21 -11.16 5.83 -4.19
CA ILE A 21 -12.35 5.90 -3.33
C ILE A 21 -12.12 5.08 -2.06
N GLN A 22 -11.87 3.78 -2.19
CA GLN A 22 -11.89 2.87 -1.05
C GLN A 22 -10.74 3.13 -0.06
N GLU A 23 -9.50 3.25 -0.53
CA GLU A 23 -8.34 3.42 0.36
C GLU A 23 -8.42 4.70 1.19
N ALA A 24 -8.91 5.80 0.62
CA ALA A 24 -9.06 7.06 1.33
C ALA A 24 -10.03 6.96 2.52
N THR A 25 -11.03 6.06 2.47
CA THR A 25 -11.96 5.84 3.60
C THR A 25 -11.26 5.29 4.84
N GLY A 26 -10.11 4.62 4.68
CA GLY A 26 -9.30 4.08 5.76
C GLY A 26 -8.34 5.08 6.42
N ASN A 27 -8.21 6.31 5.89
CA ASN A 27 -7.14 7.23 6.25
C ASN A 27 -7.03 7.51 7.76
N ALA A 28 -8.16 7.70 8.45
CA ALA A 28 -8.15 7.94 9.89
C ALA A 28 -7.56 6.75 10.68
N GLY A 29 -7.85 5.52 10.24
CA GLY A 29 -7.27 4.31 10.81
C GLY A 29 -5.78 4.17 10.51
N TYR A 30 -5.36 4.53 9.29
CA TYR A 30 -3.96 4.51 8.88
C TYR A 30 -3.09 5.47 9.70
N GLU A 31 -3.53 6.72 9.87
CA GLU A 31 -2.82 7.69 10.72
C GLU A 31 -2.76 7.20 12.16
N HIS A 32 -3.85 6.66 12.70
CA HIS A 32 -3.86 6.12 14.05
C HIS A 32 -2.86 4.97 14.23
N VAL A 33 -2.77 4.05 13.26
CA VAL A 33 -1.77 2.97 13.28
C VAL A 33 -0.35 3.52 13.21
N LEU A 34 -0.08 4.52 12.37
CA LEU A 34 1.25 5.12 12.28
C LEU A 34 1.66 5.79 13.60
N ASP A 35 0.73 6.46 14.27
CA ASP A 35 0.97 7.07 15.58
C ASP A 35 1.24 6.00 16.65
N LEU A 36 0.55 4.85 16.60
CA LEU A 36 0.79 3.73 17.51
C LEU A 36 2.11 3.01 17.27
N LEU A 37 2.54 2.91 16.00
CA LEU A 37 3.80 2.29 15.64
C LEU A 37 5.02 3.13 16.07
N ASP A 38 4.84 4.44 16.27
CA ASP A 38 5.87 5.41 16.67
C ASP A 38 7.18 5.29 15.86
N LEU A 39 7.02 5.07 14.54
CA LEU A 39 8.12 4.78 13.62
C LEU A 39 9.14 5.91 13.58
N LYS A 40 10.43 5.56 13.59
CA LYS A 40 11.55 6.48 13.44
C LYS A 40 12.12 6.38 12.03
N SER A 41 12.87 7.39 11.61
CA SER A 41 13.52 7.40 10.29
C SER A 41 14.59 6.30 10.10
N THR A 42 15.05 5.70 11.20
CA THR A 42 15.95 4.55 11.19
C THR A 42 15.24 3.22 10.97
N ASP A 43 13.92 3.19 11.12
CA ASP A 43 13.13 1.97 11.00
C ASP A 43 12.86 1.64 9.53
N SER A 44 12.63 0.35 9.29
CA SER A 44 12.17 -0.16 8.01
C SER A 44 10.82 -0.84 8.18
N LEU A 45 9.87 -0.49 7.32
CA LEU A 45 8.51 -0.97 7.33
C LEU A 45 8.25 -1.84 6.09
N LEU A 46 7.68 -3.02 6.31
CA LEU A 46 7.12 -3.87 5.26
C LEU A 46 5.59 -3.78 5.30
N ASP A 47 4.99 -3.24 4.24
CA ASP A 47 3.54 -3.13 4.05
C ASP A 47 3.03 -4.29 3.18
N VAL A 48 2.31 -5.24 3.79
CA VAL A 48 1.83 -6.46 3.13
C VAL A 48 0.37 -6.33 2.76
N GLY A 49 0.06 -6.46 1.47
CA GLY A 49 -1.25 -6.07 0.93
C GLY A 49 -1.34 -4.56 0.79
N CYS A 50 -0.27 -3.93 0.29
CA CYS A 50 -0.13 -2.47 0.26
C CYS A 50 -1.12 -1.76 -0.69
N GLY A 51 -1.89 -2.52 -1.47
CA GLY A 51 -2.86 -2.01 -2.42
C GLY A 51 -2.19 -1.09 -3.45
N SER A 52 -2.73 0.12 -3.61
CA SER A 52 -2.14 1.13 -4.49
C SER A 52 -0.92 1.84 -3.87
N GLY A 53 -0.67 1.60 -2.59
CA GLY A 53 0.45 2.15 -1.81
C GLY A 53 0.07 3.27 -0.85
N PHE A 54 -1.22 3.50 -0.58
CA PHE A 54 -1.68 4.65 0.23
C PHE A 54 -1.00 4.72 1.61
N PHE A 55 -1.09 3.64 2.40
CA PHE A 55 -0.45 3.57 3.73
C PHE A 55 1.08 3.68 3.64
N SER A 56 1.69 2.97 2.68
CA SER A 56 3.11 3.04 2.40
C SER A 56 3.60 4.48 2.17
N ASN A 57 2.82 5.31 1.46
CA ASN A 57 3.19 6.70 1.21
C ASN A 57 3.08 7.57 2.46
N LEU A 58 2.06 7.34 3.30
CA LEU A 58 1.94 8.03 4.59
C LEU A 58 3.16 7.73 5.48
N ALA A 59 3.53 6.45 5.62
CA ALA A 59 4.70 6.05 6.38
C ALA A 59 6.00 6.65 5.80
N TYR A 60 6.17 6.61 4.47
CA TYR A 60 7.32 7.21 3.80
C TYR A 60 7.39 8.73 4.02
N SER A 61 6.25 9.43 4.01
CA SER A 61 6.19 10.88 4.26
C SER A 61 6.62 11.28 5.68
N LYS A 62 6.54 10.34 6.64
CA LYS A 62 7.07 10.49 8.01
C LYS A 62 8.59 10.18 8.09
N GLY A 63 9.24 9.90 6.96
CA GLY A 63 10.69 9.67 6.86
C GLY A 63 11.14 8.23 7.07
N VAL A 64 10.20 7.27 7.07
CA VAL A 64 10.48 5.85 7.27
C VAL A 64 10.89 5.20 5.94
N ASN A 65 11.80 4.23 5.98
CA ASN A 65 12.09 3.39 4.82
C ASN A 65 10.99 2.35 4.64
N VAL A 66 10.27 2.36 3.50
CA VAL A 66 9.10 1.50 3.29
C VAL A 66 9.26 0.64 2.04
N VAL A 67 8.93 -0.64 2.19
CA VAL A 67 8.76 -1.61 1.10
C VAL A 67 7.32 -2.11 1.13
N GLY A 68 6.60 -2.00 0.02
CA GLY A 68 5.22 -2.49 -0.11
C GLY A 68 5.14 -3.67 -1.07
N ILE A 69 4.31 -4.67 -0.74
CA ILE A 69 3.98 -5.79 -1.61
C ILE A 69 2.47 -6.01 -1.68
N ASP A 70 1.97 -6.37 -2.86
CA ASP A 70 0.56 -6.74 -3.05
C ASP A 70 0.44 -7.92 -4.02
N ALA A 71 -0.61 -8.73 -3.85
CA ALA A 71 -0.89 -9.85 -4.76
C ALA A 71 -1.49 -9.38 -6.08
N SER A 72 -2.04 -8.17 -6.13
CA SER A 72 -2.63 -7.56 -7.31
C SER A 72 -1.63 -6.69 -8.05
N THR A 73 -1.15 -7.18 -9.20
CA THR A 73 -0.34 -6.38 -10.12
C THR A 73 -1.09 -5.15 -10.62
N ALA A 74 -2.42 -5.21 -10.75
CA ALA A 74 -3.25 -4.09 -11.17
C ALA A 74 -3.18 -2.91 -10.18
N LEU A 75 -3.20 -3.18 -8.87
CA LEU A 75 -3.02 -2.16 -7.83
C LEU A 75 -1.58 -1.64 -7.77
N LEU A 76 -0.59 -2.52 -8.01
CA LEU A 76 0.82 -2.12 -8.02
C LEU A 76 1.21 -1.21 -9.20
N PHE A 77 0.55 -1.31 -10.35
CA PHE A 77 0.87 -0.50 -11.53
C PHE A 77 -0.10 0.65 -11.80
N ILE A 78 -1.15 0.82 -11.00
CA ILE A 78 -2.02 1.97 -11.14
C ILE A 78 -1.27 3.27 -10.84
N TYR A 79 -1.60 4.33 -11.58
CA TYR A 79 -1.17 5.67 -11.26
C TYR A 79 -1.86 6.13 -9.97
N ASN A 80 -1.05 6.39 -8.94
CA ASN A 80 -1.49 7.04 -7.72
C ASN A 80 -0.60 8.28 -7.55
N PRO A 81 -1.16 9.51 -7.50
CA PRO A 81 -0.40 10.75 -7.44
C PRO A 81 0.43 10.90 -6.16
N VAL A 82 0.18 10.05 -5.15
CA VAL A 82 0.90 10.03 -3.87
C VAL A 82 1.99 8.96 -3.86
N LYS A 83 2.07 8.10 -4.89
CA LYS A 83 2.92 6.90 -4.93
C LYS A 83 4.41 7.22 -4.96
N SER A 84 5.11 6.87 -3.89
CA SER A 84 6.56 6.91 -3.79
C SER A 84 7.21 5.90 -4.74
N ASN A 85 8.34 6.28 -5.33
CA ASN A 85 9.22 5.40 -6.13
C ASN A 85 9.76 4.20 -5.33
N SER A 86 9.52 4.11 -4.01
CA SER A 86 9.93 2.98 -3.18
C SER A 86 8.99 1.77 -3.25
N ILE A 87 7.80 1.90 -3.83
CA ILE A 87 6.87 0.77 -4.02
C ILE A 87 7.34 -0.03 -5.23
N ARG A 88 7.99 -1.17 -4.96
CA ARG A 88 8.47 -2.09 -5.99
C ARG A 88 7.51 -3.26 -6.08
N ALA A 89 6.90 -3.46 -7.25
CA ALA A 89 6.29 -4.74 -7.56
C ALA A 89 7.40 -5.79 -7.64
N ASN A 90 7.22 -6.94 -6.97
CA ASN A 90 8.04 -8.10 -7.31
C ASN A 90 7.69 -8.51 -8.74
N SER A 91 8.67 -8.43 -9.64
CA SER A 91 8.60 -9.16 -10.90
C SER A 91 8.49 -10.67 -10.62
N PRO A 92 7.75 -11.42 -11.46
CA PRO A 92 7.62 -12.88 -11.30
C PRO A 92 8.97 -13.60 -11.30
#